data_AF-A0A935MN42-F1
#
_entry.id   AF-A0A935MN42-F1
#
_cell.length_a   1.000
_cell.length_b   1.000
_cell.length_c   1.000
_cell.angle_alpha   90.00
_cell.angle_beta   90.00
_cell.angle_gamma   90.00
#
_symmetry.space_group_name_H-M   'P 1'
#
loop_
_entity.id
_entity.type
_entity.pdbx_description
1 polymer ?
#
loop_
_entity_poly.entity_id
_entity_poly.type
_entity_poly.pdbx_seq_one_letter_code
_entity_poly.pdbx_strand_id
1 'polypeptide(L)'
;MQAVRTYFNKMLDADSDFSIIEPGSWVNAKNIRTFTTDKGAVNRVESIGGTTTLFDVVEDGNNYCIGGCVDVVNKRIVWINWNDTNPGNHAIYCYDIKTGVTYNVLFEQYVEGGLGFSKYSYIHSCFIIGDLFYWTDGVNEPRRINLKRAINITHPLTFPEVPKYDTPIAQTIISQIRKPPTYAPWGIKDTDGTSPNNFIKDKAFKFAWMYDFVDNEMSVLSVYSQLFNVNAEAETYNRITVKMDGREFIPQDAQKVHLLVQNVATNTFFIVKTWDKDITADATEIHNHNISAPGLYLTYQFYNDIIGETLDPVHAAKIQDNIARTAQTIELARNRQFQANVLLGYNTPKQAAISPYLITLDTVTNKANGYWHKFYVTIKDISSNIYTGNKVVIFIPATIARDVAGGPYYTHPSATTPPANDTTSLAPTPITLSATGK
;
A
#
# COMPACT_ATOMS: atom_id res chain seq x y z
N MET A 1 -28.82 54.88 -38.39
CA MET A 1 -29.23 53.61 -37.76
C MET A 1 -29.82 53.96 -36.40
N GLN A 2 -31.15 53.90 -36.26
CA GLN A 2 -31.81 54.19 -35.00
C GLN A 2 -31.61 52.99 -34.07
N ALA A 3 -30.99 53.20 -32.91
CA ALA A 3 -30.80 52.13 -31.93
C ALA A 3 -32.17 51.75 -31.35
N VAL A 4 -32.74 50.64 -31.81
CA VAL A 4 -33.97 50.08 -31.24
C VAL A 4 -33.60 49.43 -29.90
N ARG A 5 -34.08 50.03 -28.80
CA ARG A 5 -34.05 49.39 -27.47
C ARG A 5 -35.28 48.51 -27.34
N THR A 6 -35.11 47.21 -27.58
CA THR A 6 -36.15 46.21 -27.36
C THR A 6 -36.04 45.64 -25.95
N TYR A 7 -37.15 45.56 -25.20
CA TYR A 7 -37.20 44.91 -23.90
C TYR A 7 -37.39 43.41 -24.07
N PHE A 8 -36.45 42.63 -23.55
CA PHE A 8 -36.46 41.16 -23.56
C PHE A 8 -36.90 40.66 -22.18
N ASN A 9 -38.20 40.73 -21.90
CA ASN A 9 -38.79 40.48 -20.58
C ASN A 9 -39.59 39.16 -20.49
N LYS A 10 -39.54 38.32 -21.52
CA LYS A 10 -40.17 36.99 -21.54
C LYS A 10 -39.09 35.90 -21.59
N MET A 11 -39.50 34.67 -21.91
CA MET A 11 -38.64 33.48 -21.93
C MET A 11 -38.33 33.02 -23.37
N LEU A 12 -37.50 31.98 -23.48
CA LEU A 12 -37.26 31.28 -24.75
C LEU A 12 -38.56 30.62 -25.21
N ASP A 13 -39.00 30.94 -26.42
CA ASP A 13 -40.12 30.30 -27.12
C ASP A 13 -39.65 29.92 -28.52
N ALA A 14 -39.16 28.68 -28.63
CA ALA A 14 -38.64 28.12 -29.87
C ALA A 14 -39.67 27.23 -30.60
N ASP A 15 -40.83 26.98 -29.97
CA ASP A 15 -41.81 25.99 -30.42
C ASP A 15 -43.07 26.63 -31.02
N SER A 16 -43.42 27.85 -30.58
CA SER A 16 -44.55 28.59 -31.15
C SER A 16 -44.30 29.02 -32.58
N ASP A 17 -45.35 29.02 -33.40
CA ASP A 17 -45.29 29.57 -34.75
C ASP A 17 -44.96 31.07 -34.71
N PHE A 18 -44.18 31.57 -35.67
CA PHE A 18 -43.74 32.97 -35.72
C PHE A 18 -44.89 34.00 -35.65
N SER A 19 -46.09 33.63 -36.07
CA SER A 19 -47.28 34.49 -36.04
C SER A 19 -47.89 34.68 -34.64
N ILE A 20 -47.57 33.81 -33.67
CA ILE A 20 -48.16 33.80 -32.32
C ILE A 20 -47.14 34.03 -31.20
N ILE A 21 -45.86 34.23 -31.55
CA ILE A 21 -44.81 34.55 -30.57
C ILE A 21 -45.09 35.92 -29.96
N GLU A 22 -45.22 35.96 -28.63
CA GLU A 22 -45.44 37.21 -27.91
C GLU A 22 -44.24 38.17 -28.06
N PRO A 23 -44.48 39.48 -28.24
CA PRO A 23 -43.42 40.48 -28.21
C PRO A 23 -42.60 40.40 -26.91
N GLY A 24 -41.28 40.22 -27.04
CA GLY A 24 -40.34 40.10 -25.92
C GLY A 24 -39.84 38.68 -25.65
N SER A 25 -40.45 37.65 -26.26
CA SER A 25 -39.99 36.25 -26.24
C SER A 25 -38.76 36.02 -27.12
N TRP A 26 -37.96 35.02 -26.75
CA TRP A 26 -36.71 34.72 -27.46
C TRP A 26 -36.90 33.49 -28.35
N VAL A 27 -36.85 33.68 -29.66
CA VAL A 27 -36.95 32.55 -30.61
C VAL A 27 -35.66 31.74 -30.68
N ASN A 28 -34.53 32.40 -30.40
CA ASN A 28 -33.21 31.77 -30.41
C ASN A 28 -32.28 32.52 -29.45
N ALA A 29 -31.82 31.82 -28.41
CA ALA A 29 -30.96 32.34 -27.36
C ALA A 29 -29.67 31.52 -27.29
N LYS A 30 -28.68 31.85 -28.13
CA LYS A 30 -27.36 31.19 -28.14
C LYS A 30 -26.31 32.07 -27.51
N ASN A 31 -25.42 31.47 -26.71
CA ASN A 31 -24.31 32.13 -26.04
C ASN A 31 -24.77 33.35 -25.22
N ILE A 32 -25.92 33.27 -24.55
CA ILE A 32 -26.40 34.32 -23.65
C ILE A 32 -26.56 33.80 -22.22
N ARG A 33 -26.44 34.69 -21.23
CA ARG A 33 -26.89 34.42 -19.85
C ARG A 33 -27.85 35.50 -19.38
N THR A 34 -28.78 35.15 -18.49
CA THR A 34 -30.02 35.92 -18.28
C THR A 34 -30.28 36.36 -16.83
N PHE A 35 -29.30 36.24 -15.92
CA PHE A 35 -29.49 36.60 -14.50
C PHE A 35 -28.35 37.44 -13.93
N THR A 36 -27.24 36.82 -13.56
CA THR A 36 -26.03 37.46 -13.04
C THR A 36 -24.96 37.48 -14.11
N THR A 37 -24.34 38.62 -14.35
CA THR A 37 -23.28 38.76 -15.35
C THR A 37 -21.89 38.45 -14.80
N ASP A 38 -20.91 38.24 -15.67
CA ASP A 38 -19.50 38.06 -15.29
C ASP A 38 -18.91 39.32 -14.62
N LYS A 39 -19.58 40.47 -14.78
CA LYS A 39 -19.25 41.75 -14.13
C LYS A 39 -20.20 42.12 -12.99
N GLY A 40 -21.00 41.18 -12.49
CA GLY A 40 -21.85 41.35 -11.29
C GLY A 40 -23.11 42.19 -11.49
N ALA A 41 -23.55 42.44 -12.73
CA ALA A 41 -24.85 43.05 -13.01
C ALA A 41 -25.96 41.99 -12.91
N VAL A 42 -27.12 42.40 -12.40
CA VAL A 42 -28.33 41.56 -12.27
C VAL A 42 -29.41 42.01 -13.25
N ASN A 43 -30.30 41.09 -13.67
CA ASN A 43 -31.41 41.36 -14.60
C ASN A 43 -30.97 41.91 -15.97
N ARG A 44 -29.85 41.42 -16.50
CA ARG A 44 -29.38 41.76 -17.84
C ARG A 44 -29.12 40.50 -18.65
N VAL A 45 -29.54 40.54 -19.91
CA VAL A 45 -29.10 39.59 -20.94
C VAL A 45 -27.75 40.06 -21.48
N GLU A 46 -26.74 39.22 -21.38
CA GLU A 46 -25.43 39.47 -21.98
C GLU A 46 -24.94 38.25 -22.76
N SER A 47 -24.03 38.49 -23.71
CA SER A 47 -23.29 37.43 -24.36
C SER A 47 -22.35 36.75 -23.36
N ILE A 48 -22.33 35.43 -23.35
CA ILE A 48 -21.28 34.65 -22.71
C ILE A 48 -19.97 34.98 -23.42
N GLY A 49 -18.93 35.27 -22.63
CA GLY A 49 -17.59 35.51 -23.17
C GLY A 49 -17.12 34.31 -24.01
N GLY A 50 -16.48 34.58 -25.14
CA GLY A 50 -15.90 33.52 -25.97
C GLY A 50 -14.80 32.76 -25.22
N THR A 51 -14.55 31.52 -25.61
CA THR A 51 -13.40 30.76 -25.12
C THR A 51 -12.15 31.19 -25.86
N THR A 52 -11.07 31.49 -25.13
CA THR A 52 -9.74 31.59 -25.71
C THR A 52 -9.02 30.26 -25.51
N THR A 53 -8.35 29.75 -26.53
CA THR A 53 -7.42 28.63 -26.34
C THR A 53 -6.28 29.11 -25.47
N LEU A 54 -6.09 28.47 -24.31
CA LEU A 54 -5.01 28.80 -23.38
C LEU A 54 -3.74 28.01 -23.67
N PHE A 55 -3.88 26.80 -24.21
CA PHE A 55 -2.79 25.88 -24.51
C PHE A 55 -3.23 24.89 -25.59
N ASP A 56 -2.29 24.45 -26.42
CA ASP A 56 -2.47 23.42 -27.46
C ASP A 56 -1.22 22.52 -27.58
N VAL A 57 -0.33 22.58 -26.58
CA VAL A 57 0.89 21.76 -26.58
C VAL A 57 0.55 20.45 -25.88
N VAL A 58 0.25 19.44 -26.68
CA VAL A 58 0.05 18.04 -26.28
C VAL A 58 1.00 17.16 -27.08
N GLU A 59 1.16 15.91 -26.67
CA GLU A 59 1.98 14.93 -27.40
C GLU A 59 1.43 14.69 -28.81
N ASP A 60 2.28 14.26 -29.74
CA ASP A 60 1.86 13.90 -31.10
C ASP A 60 0.74 12.83 -31.08
N GLY A 61 -0.20 12.92 -32.03
CA GLY A 61 -1.36 12.03 -32.14
C GLY A 61 -2.70 12.69 -31.78
N ASN A 62 -3.79 11.93 -31.83
CA ASN A 62 -5.09 12.46 -31.43
C ASN A 62 -5.26 12.33 -29.92
N ASN A 63 -5.27 13.49 -29.26
CA ASN A 63 -5.44 13.58 -27.82
C ASN A 63 -6.89 13.87 -27.47
N TYR A 64 -7.42 13.12 -26.51
CA TYR A 64 -8.76 13.28 -25.97
C TYR A 64 -8.65 13.53 -24.47
N CYS A 65 -9.12 14.70 -24.03
CA CYS A 65 -9.22 14.99 -22.60
C CYS A 65 -10.29 14.08 -21.98
N ILE A 66 -9.85 13.23 -21.06
CA ILE A 66 -10.68 12.25 -20.36
C ILE A 66 -10.94 12.64 -18.90
N GLY A 67 -10.53 13.83 -18.47
CA GLY A 67 -10.80 14.34 -17.13
C GLY A 67 -9.86 15.46 -16.71
N GLY A 68 -10.15 16.07 -15.57
CA GLY A 68 -9.33 17.14 -15.01
C GLY A 68 -9.99 17.82 -13.82
N CYS A 69 -9.17 18.52 -13.03
CA CYS A 69 -9.63 19.31 -11.89
C CYS A 69 -8.87 20.63 -11.79
N VAL A 70 -9.41 21.54 -10.99
CA VAL A 70 -8.80 22.85 -10.71
C VAL A 70 -8.16 22.84 -9.34
N ASP A 71 -6.90 23.28 -9.26
CA ASP A 71 -6.27 23.71 -8.02
C ASP A 71 -6.64 25.17 -7.76
N VAL A 72 -7.66 25.38 -6.94
CA VAL A 72 -8.19 26.71 -6.63
C VAL A 72 -7.18 27.57 -5.86
N VAL A 73 -6.32 26.93 -5.05
CA VAL A 73 -5.36 27.60 -4.16
C VAL A 73 -4.16 28.10 -4.96
N ASN A 74 -3.53 27.22 -5.74
CA ASN A 74 -2.36 27.60 -6.52
C ASN A 74 -2.72 28.29 -7.85
N LYS A 75 -4.00 28.24 -8.25
CA LYS A 75 -4.51 28.71 -9.56
C LYS A 75 -3.94 27.88 -10.71
N ARG A 76 -4.07 26.57 -10.60
CA ARG A 76 -3.64 25.63 -11.64
C ARG A 76 -4.82 24.82 -12.17
N ILE A 77 -4.73 24.39 -13.41
CA ILE A 77 -5.69 23.47 -14.03
C ILE A 77 -4.89 22.22 -14.37
N VAL A 78 -5.32 21.07 -13.87
CA VAL A 78 -4.72 19.77 -14.19
C VAL A 78 -5.71 19.01 -15.05
N TRP A 79 -5.25 18.44 -16.17
CA TRP A 79 -6.08 17.61 -17.04
C TRP A 79 -5.32 16.37 -17.48
N ILE A 80 -6.10 15.37 -17.88
CA ILE A 80 -5.64 14.04 -18.22
C ILE A 80 -6.06 13.74 -19.66
N ASN A 81 -5.10 13.38 -20.48
CA ASN A 81 -5.34 13.01 -21.87
C ASN A 81 -5.10 11.52 -22.11
N TRP A 82 -6.06 10.92 -22.82
CA TRP A 82 -5.87 9.68 -23.54
C TRP A 82 -5.42 10.00 -24.97
N ASN A 83 -4.52 9.22 -25.52
CA ASN A 83 -3.92 9.43 -26.83
C ASN A 83 -4.07 8.14 -27.65
N ASP A 84 -4.45 8.25 -28.93
CA ASP A 84 -4.79 7.12 -29.79
C ASP A 84 -3.61 6.44 -30.50
N THR A 85 -2.39 6.95 -30.29
CA THR A 85 -1.17 6.28 -30.75
C THR A 85 -1.03 4.89 -30.12
N ASN A 86 -0.29 4.00 -30.78
CA ASN A 86 0.03 2.66 -30.30
C ASN A 86 1.53 2.64 -29.96
N PRO A 87 1.95 2.38 -28.70
CA PRO A 87 1.22 1.71 -27.61
C PRO A 87 0.30 2.59 -26.74
N GLY A 88 0.30 3.90 -26.94
CA GLY A 88 -0.40 4.88 -26.10
C GLY A 88 0.60 5.90 -25.60
N ASN A 89 0.36 7.19 -25.88
CA ASN A 89 1.15 8.30 -25.34
C ASN A 89 0.27 9.12 -24.39
N HIS A 90 -0.29 8.44 -23.38
CA HIS A 90 -1.14 9.10 -22.39
C HIS A 90 -0.33 10.07 -21.53
N ALA A 91 -0.97 11.16 -21.12
CA ALA A 91 -0.28 12.22 -20.42
C ALA A 91 -1.17 12.97 -19.45
N ILE A 92 -0.54 13.48 -18.39
CA ILE A 92 -1.13 14.42 -17.44
C ILE A 92 -0.40 15.75 -17.60
N TYR A 93 -1.16 16.83 -17.63
CA TYR A 93 -0.65 18.18 -17.83
C TYR A 93 -1.17 19.11 -16.74
N CYS A 94 -0.45 20.22 -16.53
CA CYS A 94 -0.81 21.25 -15.57
C CYS A 94 -0.57 22.63 -16.16
N TYR A 95 -1.60 23.48 -16.18
CA TYR A 95 -1.50 24.88 -16.59
C TYR A 95 -1.51 25.78 -15.36
N ASP A 96 -0.49 26.61 -15.20
CA ASP A 96 -0.45 27.61 -14.13
C ASP A 96 -1.01 28.94 -14.66
N ILE A 97 -2.17 29.34 -14.14
CA ILE A 97 -2.91 30.52 -14.59
C ILE A 97 -2.14 31.81 -14.27
N LYS A 98 -1.30 31.82 -13.22
CA LYS A 98 -0.57 33.03 -12.82
C LYS A 98 0.58 33.34 -13.76
N THR A 99 1.31 32.30 -14.18
CA THR A 99 2.48 32.45 -15.04
C THR A 99 2.16 32.28 -16.52
N GLY A 100 1.02 31.67 -16.85
CA GLY A 100 0.65 31.31 -18.21
C GLY A 100 1.46 30.15 -18.78
N VAL A 101 2.15 29.38 -17.93
CA VAL A 101 3.01 28.26 -18.34
C VAL A 101 2.23 26.95 -18.26
N THR A 102 2.41 26.10 -19.28
CA THR A 102 1.94 24.72 -19.28
C THR A 102 3.10 23.79 -18.94
N TYR A 103 2.88 22.88 -18.00
CA TYR A 103 3.82 21.86 -17.58
C TYR A 103 3.33 20.47 -17.97
N ASN A 104 4.25 19.65 -18.45
CA ASN A 104 4.04 18.23 -18.67
C ASN A 104 4.25 17.49 -17.34
N VAL A 105 3.19 17.09 -16.67
CA VAL A 105 3.29 16.51 -15.32
C VAL A 105 3.82 15.09 -15.41
N LEU A 106 3.18 14.24 -16.20
CA LEU A 106 3.50 12.83 -16.26
C LEU A 106 3.22 12.28 -17.65
N PHE A 107 4.23 11.66 -18.25
CA PHE A 107 4.09 10.91 -19.49
C PHE A 107 4.06 9.43 -19.22
N GLU A 108 3.33 8.70 -20.05
CA GLU A 108 3.21 7.25 -20.01
C GLU A 108 4.57 6.54 -20.00
N GLN A 109 5.53 7.00 -20.80
CA GLN A 109 6.88 6.44 -20.87
C GLN A 109 7.69 6.53 -19.55
N TYR A 110 7.30 7.41 -18.63
CA TYR A 110 7.94 7.51 -17.31
C TYR A 110 7.34 6.57 -16.29
N VAL A 111 6.27 5.84 -16.60
CA VAL A 111 5.61 4.92 -15.67
C VAL A 111 5.84 3.49 -16.14
N GLU A 112 6.29 2.62 -15.24
CA GLU A 112 6.44 1.20 -15.52
C GLU A 112 5.08 0.59 -15.89
N GLY A 113 4.99 -0.02 -17.07
CA GLY A 113 3.73 -0.57 -17.60
C GLY A 113 2.72 0.49 -18.09
N GLY A 114 3.11 1.77 -18.12
CA GLY A 114 2.31 2.88 -18.65
C GLY A 114 1.18 3.37 -17.73
N LEU A 115 0.37 4.32 -18.20
CA LEU A 115 -0.72 4.89 -17.38
C LEU A 115 -1.99 4.04 -17.44
N GLY A 116 -2.16 3.23 -18.48
CA GLY A 116 -3.31 2.33 -18.62
C GLY A 116 -4.65 3.07 -18.65
N PHE A 117 -4.67 4.29 -19.20
CA PHE A 117 -5.92 5.03 -19.38
C PHE A 117 -6.76 4.44 -20.50
N SER A 118 -8.07 4.59 -20.38
CA SER A 118 -9.03 4.16 -21.37
C SER A 118 -9.80 5.36 -21.88
N LYS A 119 -9.97 5.46 -23.21
CA LYS A 119 -10.81 6.48 -23.85
C LYS A 119 -12.24 6.54 -23.28
N TYR A 120 -12.75 5.39 -22.84
CA TYR A 120 -14.14 5.24 -22.38
C TYR A 120 -14.30 5.30 -20.86
N SER A 121 -13.20 5.50 -20.13
CA SER A 121 -13.20 5.66 -18.67
C SER A 121 -12.98 7.12 -18.32
N TYR A 122 -14.06 7.89 -18.29
CA TYR A 122 -13.99 9.31 -17.98
C TYR A 122 -13.69 9.54 -16.49
N ILE A 123 -12.60 10.26 -16.22
CA ILE A 123 -12.11 10.63 -14.89
C ILE A 123 -12.86 11.89 -14.45
N HIS A 124 -14.09 11.69 -13.98
CA HIS A 124 -14.89 12.80 -13.43
C HIS A 124 -14.50 13.16 -11.99
N SER A 125 -13.84 12.26 -11.27
CA SER A 125 -13.45 12.43 -9.87
C SER A 125 -11.95 12.55 -9.74
N CYS A 126 -11.49 13.79 -9.58
CA CYS A 126 -10.11 14.11 -9.23
C CYS A 126 -10.05 15.43 -8.45
N PHE A 127 -9.04 15.56 -7.60
CA PHE A 127 -8.84 16.74 -6.75
C PHE A 127 -7.37 16.86 -6.34
N ILE A 128 -7.01 18.00 -5.76
CA ILE A 128 -5.64 18.30 -5.32
C ILE A 128 -5.65 18.69 -3.85
N ILE A 129 -4.75 18.11 -3.06
CA ILE A 129 -4.49 18.50 -1.67
C ILE A 129 -3.01 18.86 -1.56
N GLY A 130 -2.72 20.14 -1.24
CA GLY A 130 -1.34 20.64 -1.27
C GLY A 130 -0.77 20.52 -2.69
N ASP A 131 0.23 19.67 -2.86
CA ASP A 131 0.83 19.35 -4.17
C ASP A 131 0.46 17.95 -4.68
N LEU A 132 -0.34 17.18 -3.93
CA LEU A 132 -0.77 15.82 -4.32
C LEU A 132 -2.07 15.87 -5.12
N PHE A 133 -1.99 15.39 -6.36
CA PHE A 133 -3.11 15.20 -7.26
C PHE A 133 -3.65 13.78 -7.13
N TYR A 134 -4.94 13.62 -6.87
CA TYR A 134 -5.64 12.35 -6.71
C TYR A 134 -6.67 12.18 -7.82
N TRP A 135 -6.80 10.96 -8.34
CA TRP A 135 -7.82 10.65 -9.35
C TRP A 135 -8.26 9.19 -9.32
N THR A 136 -9.41 8.92 -9.93
CA THR A 136 -9.87 7.56 -10.19
C THR A 136 -10.58 7.48 -11.55
N ASP A 137 -10.36 6.38 -12.27
CA ASP A 137 -10.96 6.12 -13.59
C ASP A 137 -12.00 4.99 -13.56
N GLY A 138 -12.30 4.45 -12.38
CA GLY A 138 -13.23 3.33 -12.20
C GLY A 138 -12.73 1.96 -12.66
N VAL A 139 -11.51 1.87 -13.20
CA VAL A 139 -10.95 0.62 -13.77
C VAL A 139 -9.66 0.22 -13.09
N ASN A 140 -8.75 1.17 -12.89
CA ASN A 140 -7.50 1.01 -12.18
C ASN A 140 -7.70 1.32 -10.68
N GLU A 141 -6.69 0.96 -9.88
CA GLU A 141 -6.62 1.41 -8.49
C GLU A 141 -6.65 2.94 -8.43
N PRO A 142 -7.33 3.55 -7.43
CA PRO A 142 -7.25 4.99 -7.19
C PRO A 142 -5.80 5.42 -7.10
N ARG A 143 -5.46 6.54 -7.75
CA ARG A 143 -4.07 6.96 -7.96
C ARG A 143 -3.82 8.36 -7.42
N ARG A 144 -2.56 8.62 -7.11
CA ARG A 144 -2.05 9.89 -6.61
C ARG A 144 -0.64 10.19 -7.13
N ILE A 145 -0.33 11.46 -7.36
CA ILE A 145 1.03 11.89 -7.69
C ILE A 145 1.30 13.30 -7.17
N ASN A 146 2.53 13.56 -6.73
CA ASN A 146 2.96 14.91 -6.40
C ASN A 146 3.31 15.68 -7.68
N LEU A 147 2.55 16.75 -7.95
CA LEU A 147 2.66 17.54 -9.16
C LEU A 147 4.06 18.16 -9.31
N LYS A 148 4.64 18.73 -8.24
CA LYS A 148 5.95 19.39 -8.32
C LYS A 148 7.06 18.39 -8.60
N ARG A 149 7.03 17.24 -7.93
CA ARG A 149 8.02 16.16 -8.13
C ARG A 149 7.96 15.62 -9.55
N ALA A 150 6.75 15.46 -10.10
CA ALA A 150 6.53 14.97 -11.45
C ALA A 150 6.95 16.01 -12.51
N ILE A 151 6.59 17.29 -12.32
CA ILE A 151 7.02 18.40 -13.18
C ILE A 151 8.55 18.52 -13.21
N ASN A 152 9.26 18.30 -12.10
CA ASN A 152 10.72 18.36 -12.08
C ASN A 152 11.42 17.27 -12.93
N ILE A 153 10.70 16.24 -13.37
CA ILE A 153 11.21 15.25 -14.33
C ILE A 153 11.35 15.88 -15.73
N THR A 154 10.29 16.56 -16.18
CA THR A 154 10.15 17.10 -17.54
C THR A 154 10.61 18.55 -17.66
N HIS A 155 10.51 19.31 -16.58
CA HIS A 155 10.92 20.71 -16.45
C HIS A 155 11.87 20.85 -15.26
N PRO A 156 13.12 20.38 -15.39
CA PRO A 156 14.09 20.42 -14.30
C PRO A 156 14.28 21.84 -13.76
N LEU A 157 14.54 21.95 -12.45
CA LEU A 157 14.77 23.21 -11.73
C LEU A 157 13.55 24.13 -11.61
N THR A 158 12.34 23.69 -12.00
CA THR A 158 11.10 24.46 -11.75
C THR A 158 10.83 24.60 -10.25
N PHE A 159 11.04 23.51 -9.50
CA PHE A 159 10.92 23.48 -8.03
C PHE A 159 12.22 22.89 -7.44
N PRO A 160 13.33 23.65 -7.39
CA PRO A 160 14.65 23.12 -7.06
C PRO A 160 14.75 22.50 -5.65
N GLU A 161 13.88 22.90 -4.73
CA GLU A 161 13.76 22.38 -3.37
C GLU A 161 13.00 21.05 -3.28
N VAL A 162 12.36 20.61 -4.37
CA VAL A 162 11.52 19.41 -4.40
C VAL A 162 12.23 18.28 -5.15
N PRO A 163 12.44 17.10 -4.52
CA PRO A 163 13.09 15.98 -5.19
C PRO A 163 12.22 15.42 -6.31
N LYS A 164 12.78 15.27 -7.51
CA LYS A 164 12.10 14.60 -8.63
C LYS A 164 11.86 13.11 -8.34
N TYR A 165 10.96 12.48 -9.09
CA TYR A 165 10.88 11.02 -9.07
C TYR A 165 12.03 10.41 -9.88
N ASP A 166 12.47 9.23 -9.44
CA ASP A 166 13.29 8.35 -10.27
C ASP A 166 12.41 7.71 -11.35
N THR A 167 12.99 7.53 -12.54
CA THR A 167 12.33 6.97 -13.72
C THR A 167 13.00 5.65 -14.13
N PRO A 168 12.24 4.62 -14.53
CA PRO A 168 10.77 4.58 -14.59
C PRO A 168 10.11 4.52 -13.21
N ILE A 169 8.98 5.20 -13.07
CA ILE A 169 8.16 5.24 -11.85
C ILE A 169 7.36 3.95 -11.75
N ALA A 170 7.55 3.19 -10.66
CA ALA A 170 6.77 2.00 -10.40
C ALA A 170 5.27 2.31 -10.20
N GLN A 171 4.37 1.43 -10.64
CA GLN A 171 2.91 1.60 -10.46
C GLN A 171 2.50 1.83 -9.00
N THR A 172 3.17 1.16 -8.06
CA THR A 172 2.88 1.25 -6.62
C THR A 172 3.18 2.63 -6.01
N ILE A 173 3.77 3.54 -6.79
CA ILE A 173 4.06 4.91 -6.34
C ILE A 173 2.98 5.87 -6.76
N ILE A 174 2.36 5.59 -7.91
CA ILE A 174 1.21 6.34 -8.34
C ILE A 174 -0.08 5.79 -7.74
N SER A 175 -0.09 4.62 -7.08
CA SER A 175 -1.25 4.14 -6.34
C SER A 175 -1.51 5.00 -5.09
N GLN A 176 -2.79 5.23 -4.79
CA GLN A 176 -3.19 5.92 -3.57
C GLN A 176 -2.84 5.09 -2.32
N ILE A 177 -2.96 3.76 -2.42
CA ILE A 177 -2.51 2.86 -1.37
C ILE A 177 -0.98 2.83 -1.33
N ARG A 178 -0.42 2.98 -0.12
CA ARG A 178 1.02 2.95 0.10
C ARG A 178 1.46 1.54 0.42
N LYS A 179 2.36 0.98 -0.40
CA LYS A 179 2.87 -0.38 -0.21
C LYS A 179 3.69 -0.45 1.10
N PRO A 180 3.26 -1.24 2.11
CA PRO A 180 4.07 -1.52 3.30
C PRO A 180 5.13 -2.59 2.99
N PRO A 181 6.14 -2.76 3.86
CA PRO A 181 6.99 -3.94 3.79
C PRO A 181 6.12 -5.19 4.02
N THR A 182 6.21 -6.15 3.13
CA THR A 182 5.37 -7.36 3.16
C THR A 182 5.97 -8.42 4.07
N TYR A 183 7.30 -8.54 4.07
CA TYR A 183 7.98 -9.62 4.78
C TYR A 183 8.34 -9.24 6.23
N ALA A 184 8.23 -10.23 7.12
CA ALA A 184 8.64 -10.07 8.50
C ALA A 184 10.16 -9.93 8.63
N PRO A 185 10.66 -9.12 9.57
CA PRO A 185 12.08 -9.13 9.89
C PRO A 185 12.43 -10.46 10.56
N TRP A 186 13.62 -10.97 10.27
CA TRP A 186 14.16 -12.17 10.88
C TRP A 186 15.27 -11.81 11.85
N GLY A 187 15.54 -12.64 12.85
CA GLY A 187 16.66 -12.38 13.74
C GLY A 187 17.04 -13.56 14.61
N ILE A 188 18.16 -13.43 15.29
CA ILE A 188 18.69 -14.43 16.22
C ILE A 188 19.07 -13.74 17.53
N LYS A 189 18.82 -14.43 18.64
CA LYS A 189 19.41 -14.09 19.95
C LYS A 189 20.83 -14.64 20.02
N ASP A 190 21.78 -13.78 20.35
CA ASP A 190 23.18 -14.14 20.49
C ASP A 190 23.86 -13.41 21.65
N THR A 191 25.10 -13.79 21.92
CA THR A 191 25.91 -13.23 23.00
C THR A 191 27.05 -12.41 22.40
N ASP A 192 27.10 -11.14 22.76
CA ASP A 192 28.20 -10.24 22.48
C ASP A 192 29.07 -10.08 23.73
N GLY A 193 30.29 -10.62 23.68
CA GLY A 193 31.23 -10.55 24.81
C GLY A 193 31.73 -9.14 25.15
N THR A 194 31.50 -8.15 24.28
CA THR A 194 31.88 -6.75 24.55
C THR A 194 30.84 -5.99 25.39
N SER A 195 29.62 -6.52 25.49
CA SER A 195 28.50 -5.90 26.21
C SER A 195 28.19 -6.67 27.50
N PRO A 196 28.63 -6.21 28.69
CA PRO A 196 28.48 -6.99 29.92
C PRO A 196 27.04 -7.02 30.45
N ASN A 197 26.21 -6.04 30.07
CA ASN A 197 24.84 -5.93 30.52
C ASN A 197 23.89 -6.75 29.65
N ASN A 198 22.82 -7.28 30.25
CA ASN A 198 21.79 -8.02 29.55
C ASN A 198 20.40 -7.46 29.84
N PHE A 199 19.94 -6.53 29.00
CA PHE A 199 18.63 -5.90 29.14
C PHE A 199 17.51 -6.60 28.37
N ILE A 200 17.82 -7.71 27.68
CA ILE A 200 16.83 -8.54 26.99
C ILE A 200 16.44 -9.79 27.78
N LYS A 201 17.18 -10.12 28.84
CA LYS A 201 17.01 -11.35 29.63
C LYS A 201 15.57 -11.61 30.07
N ASP A 202 14.94 -10.62 30.70
CA ASP A 202 13.64 -10.77 31.35
C ASP A 202 12.49 -10.17 30.53
N LYS A 203 12.72 -9.89 29.24
CA LYS A 203 11.73 -9.26 28.36
C LYS A 203 11.55 -10.05 27.06
N ALA A 204 10.32 -10.07 26.58
CA ALA A 204 9.96 -10.68 25.31
C ALA A 204 9.65 -9.61 24.25
N PHE A 205 10.13 -9.84 23.03
CA PHE A 205 10.07 -8.87 21.94
C PHE A 205 9.53 -9.46 20.64
N LYS A 206 8.89 -8.61 19.84
CA LYS A 206 8.61 -8.83 18.42
C LYS A 206 9.07 -7.63 17.63
N PHE A 207 9.50 -7.83 16.39
CA PHE A 207 9.96 -6.76 15.52
C PHE A 207 9.05 -6.62 14.32
N ALA A 208 8.92 -5.38 13.84
CA ALA A 208 8.23 -5.03 12.61
C ALA A 208 8.99 -3.87 11.96
N TRP A 209 8.67 -3.55 10.73
CA TRP A 209 9.25 -2.40 10.06
C TRP A 209 8.22 -1.70 9.19
N MET A 210 8.47 -0.43 8.87
CA MET A 210 7.57 0.42 8.08
C MET A 210 8.38 1.50 7.34
N TYR A 211 7.70 2.22 6.46
CA TYR A 211 8.28 3.30 5.66
C TYR A 211 7.61 4.64 5.95
N ASP A 212 8.42 5.69 6.01
CA ASP A 212 7.97 7.06 5.77
C ASP A 212 8.33 7.45 4.34
N PHE A 213 7.37 8.01 3.61
CA PHE A 213 7.54 8.41 2.22
C PHE A 213 7.88 9.90 2.11
N VAL A 214 8.53 10.27 1.00
CA VAL A 214 8.93 11.66 0.71
C VAL A 214 7.77 12.67 0.83
N ASP A 215 6.54 12.25 0.50
CA ASP A 215 5.35 13.09 0.53
C ASP A 215 4.65 13.12 1.92
N ASN A 216 5.37 12.79 3.00
CA ASN A 216 4.88 12.74 4.40
C ASN A 216 3.73 11.76 4.65
N GLU A 217 3.67 10.69 3.87
CA GLU A 217 2.76 9.57 4.10
C GLU A 217 3.52 8.44 4.82
N MET A 218 2.84 7.67 5.66
CA MET A 218 3.44 6.52 6.36
C MET A 218 2.79 5.21 5.87
N SER A 219 3.56 4.14 5.80
CA SER A 219 3.00 2.81 5.55
C SER A 219 2.40 2.21 6.82
N VAL A 220 1.56 1.18 6.66
CA VAL A 220 1.28 0.26 7.78
C VAL A 220 2.51 -0.57 8.13
N LEU A 221 2.48 -1.23 9.28
CA LEU A 221 3.56 -2.11 9.73
C LEU A 221 3.60 -3.38 8.87
N SER A 222 4.79 -3.94 8.72
CA SER A 222 4.97 -5.27 8.16
C SER A 222 4.48 -6.39 9.07
N VAL A 223 4.50 -7.61 8.54
CA VAL A 223 4.27 -8.81 9.35
C VAL A 223 5.28 -8.87 10.49
N TYR A 224 4.79 -9.20 11.69
CA TYR A 224 5.66 -9.28 12.86
C TYR A 224 6.64 -10.45 12.75
N SER A 225 7.84 -10.26 13.28
CA SER A 225 8.84 -11.31 13.44
C SER A 225 8.32 -12.45 14.30
N GLN A 226 9.10 -13.53 14.34
CA GLN A 226 9.00 -14.53 15.40
C GLN A 226 9.11 -13.87 16.79
N LEU A 227 8.52 -14.52 17.79
CA LEU A 227 8.64 -14.09 19.18
C LEU A 227 10.05 -14.38 19.68
N PHE A 228 10.74 -13.34 20.12
CA PHE A 228 11.97 -13.46 20.89
C PHE A 228 11.60 -13.49 22.37
N ASN A 229 11.51 -14.69 22.93
CA ASN A 229 11.09 -14.86 24.32
C ASN A 229 12.20 -14.46 25.30
N VAL A 230 11.84 -14.34 26.58
CA VAL A 230 12.77 -14.19 27.70
C VAL A 230 13.85 -15.28 27.67
N ASN A 231 15.03 -14.98 28.21
CA ASN A 231 16.10 -15.97 28.34
C ASN A 231 15.67 -17.09 29.29
N ALA A 232 15.97 -18.34 28.92
CA ALA A 232 15.98 -19.43 29.90
C ALA A 232 17.15 -19.27 30.90
N GLU A 233 17.11 -19.97 32.03
CA GLU A 233 18.12 -19.83 33.10
C GLU A 233 19.57 -20.05 32.63
N ALA A 234 19.78 -20.96 31.68
CA ALA A 234 21.10 -21.25 31.11
C ALA A 234 21.50 -20.32 29.95
N GLU A 235 20.59 -19.51 29.42
CA GLU A 235 20.84 -18.66 28.25
C GLU A 235 21.50 -17.33 28.65
N THR A 236 22.65 -17.05 28.03
CA THR A 236 23.44 -15.84 28.28
C THR A 236 23.30 -14.80 27.16
N TYR A 237 22.30 -14.93 26.28
CA TYR A 237 22.06 -14.00 25.18
C TYR A 237 21.79 -12.60 25.68
N ASN A 238 22.54 -11.62 25.21
CA ASN A 238 22.43 -10.21 25.58
C ASN A 238 22.08 -9.30 24.39
N ARG A 239 21.91 -9.87 23.19
CA ARG A 239 21.60 -9.16 21.96
C ARG A 239 20.60 -9.92 21.09
N ILE A 240 19.80 -9.16 20.32
CA ILE A 240 19.02 -9.67 19.19
C ILE A 240 19.56 -9.02 17.93
N THR A 241 20.15 -9.81 17.03
CA THR A 241 20.56 -9.34 15.70
C THR A 241 19.38 -9.49 14.75
N VAL A 242 18.77 -8.37 14.38
CA VAL A 242 17.60 -8.28 13.50
C VAL A 242 18.05 -7.94 12.09
N LYS A 243 17.46 -8.61 11.10
CA LYS A 243 17.73 -8.45 9.67
C LYS A 243 16.42 -8.35 8.90
N MET A 244 16.34 -7.40 8.00
CA MET A 244 15.21 -7.28 7.08
C MET A 244 15.27 -8.39 6.04
N ASP A 245 14.11 -8.87 5.58
CA ASP A 245 14.03 -9.94 4.60
C ASP A 245 14.53 -9.46 3.23
N GLY A 246 15.48 -10.17 2.65
CA GLY A 246 16.08 -9.81 1.36
C GLY A 246 15.16 -9.95 0.15
N ARG A 247 13.95 -10.51 0.31
CA ARG A 247 12.92 -10.53 -0.74
C ARG A 247 12.11 -9.25 -0.79
N GLU A 248 12.22 -8.41 0.24
CA GLU A 248 11.58 -7.10 0.23
C GLU A 248 12.40 -6.16 -0.65
N PHE A 249 11.71 -5.43 -1.52
CA PHE A 249 12.31 -4.35 -2.29
C PHE A 249 11.76 -3.03 -1.77
N ILE A 250 12.63 -2.21 -1.19
CA ILE A 250 12.27 -0.91 -0.61
C ILE A 250 11.90 0.05 -1.76
N PRO A 251 10.68 0.64 -1.76
CA PRO A 251 10.22 1.53 -2.82
C PRO A 251 11.15 2.75 -3.06
N GLN A 252 11.24 3.21 -4.32
CA GLN A 252 12.08 4.38 -4.66
C GLN A 252 11.71 5.64 -3.87
N ASP A 253 10.43 5.84 -3.54
CA ASP A 253 9.93 7.02 -2.83
C ASP A 253 9.81 6.85 -1.30
N ALA A 254 10.25 5.71 -0.74
CA ALA A 254 10.45 5.56 0.70
C ALA A 254 11.66 6.43 1.11
N GLN A 255 11.44 7.42 1.97
CA GLN A 255 12.48 8.31 2.49
C GLN A 255 13.18 7.69 3.69
N LYS A 256 12.40 7.12 4.61
CA LYS A 256 12.91 6.51 5.83
C LYS A 256 12.39 5.09 5.99
N VAL A 257 13.23 4.23 6.53
CA VAL A 257 12.88 2.88 6.94
C VAL A 257 13.00 2.82 8.46
N HIS A 258 11.91 2.49 9.14
CA HIS A 258 11.88 2.37 10.60
C HIS A 258 11.86 0.90 11.00
N LEU A 259 12.77 0.51 11.89
CA LEU A 259 12.68 -0.75 12.64
C LEU A 259 11.97 -0.49 13.96
N LEU A 260 10.92 -1.26 14.21
CA LEU A 260 10.12 -1.20 15.42
C LEU A 260 10.33 -2.45 16.26
N VAL A 261 10.31 -2.26 17.58
CA VAL A 261 10.22 -3.34 18.56
C VAL A 261 8.94 -3.17 19.38
N GLN A 262 8.21 -4.26 19.53
CA GLN A 262 7.09 -4.38 20.45
C GLN A 262 7.60 -5.04 21.73
N ASN A 263 7.40 -4.39 22.87
CA ASN A 263 7.50 -5.06 24.16
C ASN A 263 6.19 -5.81 24.42
N VAL A 264 6.25 -7.14 24.48
CA VAL A 264 5.06 -8.01 24.57
C VAL A 264 4.31 -7.82 25.89
N ALA A 265 5.01 -7.47 26.98
CA ALA A 265 4.39 -7.29 28.29
C ALA A 265 3.52 -6.02 28.35
N THR A 266 3.98 -4.94 27.71
CA THR A 266 3.28 -3.64 27.72
C THR A 266 2.43 -3.41 26.46
N ASN A 267 2.62 -4.24 25.42
CA ASN A 267 2.03 -4.07 24.11
C ASN A 267 2.33 -2.71 23.45
N THR A 268 3.48 -2.11 23.77
CA THR A 268 3.91 -0.81 23.24
C THR A 268 4.98 -0.99 22.16
N PHE A 269 4.88 -0.22 21.09
CA PHE A 269 5.83 -0.22 19.99
C PHE A 269 6.79 0.97 20.11
N PHE A 270 8.07 0.70 19.89
CA PHE A 270 9.12 1.72 19.85
C PHE A 270 9.90 1.61 18.55
N ILE A 271 10.20 2.74 17.92
CA ILE A 271 11.18 2.83 16.84
C ILE A 271 12.57 2.77 17.47
N VAL A 272 13.37 1.78 17.09
CA VAL A 272 14.71 1.51 17.65
C VAL A 272 15.84 1.83 16.67
N LYS A 273 15.55 1.84 15.38
CA LYS A 273 16.49 2.29 14.34
C LYS A 273 15.70 2.90 13.19
N THR A 274 16.21 4.00 12.68
CA THR A 274 15.78 4.62 11.44
C THR A 274 16.95 4.61 10.47
N TRP A 275 16.72 4.16 9.24
CA TRP A 275 17.59 4.43 8.10
C TRP A 275 16.97 5.57 7.31
N ASP A 276 17.68 6.69 7.21
CA ASP A 276 17.20 7.90 6.52
C ASP A 276 18.00 8.12 5.23
N LYS A 277 17.34 8.24 4.08
CA LYS A 277 18.02 8.49 2.80
C LYS A 277 18.75 9.84 2.75
N ASP A 278 18.46 10.77 3.66
CA ASP A 278 19.21 12.02 3.79
C ASP A 278 20.61 11.80 4.40
N ILE A 279 20.84 10.65 5.02
CA ILE A 279 22.14 10.25 5.59
C ILE A 279 22.83 9.32 4.59
N THR A 280 23.96 9.73 4.02
CA THR A 280 24.69 8.99 2.97
C THR A 280 24.98 7.52 3.32
N ALA A 281 25.32 7.24 4.59
CA ALA A 281 25.58 5.87 5.04
C ALA A 281 24.30 5.02 5.02
N ASP A 282 23.19 5.52 5.56
CA ASP A 282 21.90 4.83 5.58
C ASP A 282 21.34 4.66 4.16
N ALA A 283 21.49 5.68 3.29
CA ALA A 283 21.12 5.59 1.88
C ALA A 283 21.87 4.47 1.15
N THR A 284 23.17 4.29 1.48
CA THR A 284 24.00 3.20 0.94
C THR A 284 23.52 1.84 1.45
N GLU A 285 23.15 1.72 2.73
CA GLU A 285 22.59 0.48 3.27
C GLU A 285 21.24 0.12 2.63
N ILE A 286 20.36 1.11 2.41
CA ILE A 286 19.07 0.91 1.70
C ILE A 286 19.31 0.47 0.25
N HIS A 287 20.26 1.11 -0.44
CA HIS A 287 20.65 0.69 -1.80
C HIS A 287 21.16 -0.76 -1.81
N ASN A 288 22.05 -1.10 -0.89
CA ASN A 288 22.62 -2.44 -0.75
C ASN A 288 21.56 -3.51 -0.43
N HIS A 289 20.56 -3.18 0.39
CA HIS A 289 19.43 -4.08 0.64
C HIS A 289 18.68 -4.42 -0.64
N ASN A 290 18.40 -3.42 -1.49
CA ASN A 290 17.71 -3.61 -2.76
C ASN A 290 18.52 -4.39 -3.82
N ILE A 291 19.86 -4.46 -3.71
CA ILE A 291 20.68 -5.36 -4.54
C ILE A 291 20.34 -6.84 -4.27
N SER A 292 19.72 -7.14 -3.13
CA SER A 292 19.20 -8.47 -2.77
C SER A 292 20.28 -9.55 -2.60
N ALA A 293 21.55 -9.19 -2.38
CA ALA A 293 22.65 -10.15 -2.18
C ALA A 293 22.82 -10.55 -0.70
N PRO A 294 23.18 -11.81 -0.40
CA PRO A 294 23.40 -12.26 0.98
C PRO A 294 24.44 -11.40 1.70
N GLY A 295 24.10 -10.91 2.89
CA GLY A 295 24.97 -10.06 3.71
C GLY A 295 24.83 -8.56 3.49
N LEU A 296 24.03 -8.12 2.52
CA LEU A 296 23.77 -6.70 2.24
C LEU A 296 22.45 -6.17 2.83
N TYR A 297 21.68 -7.02 3.50
CA TYR A 297 20.38 -6.63 4.05
C TYR A 297 20.54 -5.72 5.26
N LEU A 298 19.63 -4.74 5.38
CA LEU A 298 19.51 -3.89 6.57
C LEU A 298 19.53 -4.77 7.82
N THR A 299 20.49 -4.48 8.71
CA THR A 299 20.77 -5.26 9.91
C THR A 299 20.93 -4.31 11.08
N TYR A 300 20.34 -4.66 12.23
CA TYR A 300 20.46 -3.90 13.46
C TYR A 300 20.69 -4.82 14.65
N GLN A 301 21.56 -4.39 15.56
CA GLN A 301 21.93 -5.09 16.77
C GLN A 301 21.20 -4.47 17.95
N PHE A 302 20.15 -5.14 18.42
CA PHE A 302 19.29 -4.64 19.49
C PHE A 302 19.70 -5.19 20.85
N TYR A 303 20.05 -4.29 21.78
CA TYR A 303 20.44 -4.62 23.16
C TYR A 303 19.39 -4.19 24.21
N ASN A 304 18.32 -3.50 23.82
CA ASN A 304 17.32 -2.90 24.73
C ASN A 304 17.95 -1.90 25.74
N ASP A 305 18.95 -1.14 25.31
CA ASP A 305 19.70 -0.14 26.07
C ASP A 305 19.41 1.32 25.65
N ILE A 306 18.68 1.50 24.54
CA ILE A 306 18.24 2.80 24.04
C ILE A 306 16.79 3.09 24.43
N ILE A 307 16.48 4.39 24.57
CA ILE A 307 15.10 4.87 24.66
C ILE A 307 14.61 5.10 23.23
N GLY A 308 13.78 4.20 22.72
CA GLY A 308 13.18 4.34 21.39
C GLY A 308 12.03 5.35 21.38
N GLU A 309 11.66 5.81 20.18
CA GLU A 309 10.52 6.71 19.98
C GLU A 309 9.22 5.90 20.01
N THR A 310 8.24 6.30 20.82
CA THR A 310 6.96 5.59 20.91
C THR A 310 6.14 5.77 19.63
N LEU A 311 5.64 4.67 19.07
CA LEU A 311 4.66 4.72 17.98
C LEU A 311 3.25 4.93 18.55
N ASP A 312 2.43 5.75 17.87
CA ASP A 312 1.02 5.93 18.21
C ASP A 312 0.27 4.57 18.24
N PRO A 313 -0.41 4.23 19.35
CA PRO A 313 -1.16 2.98 19.46
C PRO A 313 -2.21 2.78 18.36
N VAL A 314 -2.80 3.86 17.83
CA VAL A 314 -3.79 3.76 16.74
C VAL A 314 -3.12 3.29 15.45
N HIS A 315 -1.94 3.83 15.13
CA HIS A 315 -1.16 3.39 13.97
C HIS A 315 -0.61 1.97 14.16
N ALA A 316 -0.12 1.65 15.36
CA ALA A 316 0.39 0.31 15.68
C ALA A 316 -0.68 -0.79 15.54
N ALA A 317 -1.95 -0.47 15.82
CA ALA A 317 -3.08 -1.39 15.66
C ALA A 317 -3.58 -1.51 14.21
N LYS A 318 -3.12 -0.65 13.29
CA LYS A 318 -3.55 -0.62 11.89
C LYS A 318 -2.82 -1.72 11.10
N ILE A 319 -3.56 -2.76 10.76
CA ILE A 319 -3.02 -3.91 9.99
C ILE A 319 -3.01 -3.69 8.48
N GLN A 320 -3.86 -2.80 7.96
CA GLN A 320 -3.98 -2.53 6.53
C GLN A 320 -4.57 -1.13 6.28
N ASP A 321 -4.32 -0.61 5.09
CA ASP A 321 -4.99 0.60 4.60
C ASP A 321 -6.38 0.26 4.08
N ASN A 322 -7.34 1.13 4.39
CA ASN A 322 -8.72 0.98 3.92
C ASN A 322 -8.91 1.77 2.62
N ILE A 323 -8.29 1.30 1.55
CA ILE A 323 -8.37 1.89 0.21
C ILE A 323 -8.93 0.83 -0.75
N ALA A 324 -9.87 1.23 -1.58
CA ALA A 324 -10.48 0.34 -2.55
C ALA A 324 -9.53 -0.05 -3.67
N ARG A 325 -9.72 -1.27 -4.18
CA ARG A 325 -9.00 -1.77 -5.35
C ARG A 325 -9.47 -1.09 -6.63
N THR A 326 -10.74 -0.74 -6.72
CA THR A 326 -11.26 0.20 -7.73
C THR A 326 -12.35 1.04 -7.09
N ALA A 327 -12.51 2.29 -7.54
CA ALA A 327 -13.57 3.19 -7.10
C ALA A 327 -14.10 3.95 -8.32
N GLN A 328 -15.41 4.11 -8.47
CA GLN A 328 -15.93 4.99 -9.54
C GLN A 328 -15.84 6.46 -9.15
N THR A 329 -15.82 6.77 -7.86
CA THR A 329 -15.88 8.15 -7.38
C THR A 329 -15.01 8.30 -6.15
N ILE A 330 -14.22 9.36 -6.13
CA ILE A 330 -13.51 9.84 -4.95
C ILE A 330 -13.88 11.30 -4.70
N GLU A 331 -14.11 11.65 -3.43
CA GLU A 331 -14.50 13.00 -3.03
C GLU A 331 -13.98 13.33 -1.63
N LEU A 332 -13.75 14.60 -1.34
CA LEU A 332 -13.32 15.06 -0.02
C LEU A 332 -14.49 15.66 0.75
N ALA A 333 -14.69 15.19 1.98
CA ALA A 333 -15.59 15.84 2.92
C ALA A 333 -15.06 15.74 4.35
N ARG A 334 -15.21 16.81 5.14
CA ARG A 334 -14.86 16.83 6.58
C ARG A 334 -13.47 16.25 6.91
N ASN A 335 -12.44 16.66 6.17
CA ASN A 335 -11.05 16.18 6.32
C ASN A 335 -10.87 14.67 6.12
N ARG A 336 -11.75 14.03 5.35
CA ARG A 336 -11.65 12.63 4.95
C ARG A 336 -11.96 12.48 3.48
N GLN A 337 -11.28 11.54 2.85
CA GLN A 337 -11.66 11.09 1.53
C GLN A 337 -12.74 10.01 1.64
N PHE A 338 -13.76 10.12 0.80
CA PHE A 338 -14.80 9.14 0.60
C PHE A 338 -14.61 8.50 -0.77
N GLN A 339 -14.80 7.18 -0.82
CA GLN A 339 -14.79 6.40 -2.06
C GLN A 339 -16.16 5.77 -2.25
N ALA A 340 -16.74 5.86 -3.44
CA ALA A 340 -18.06 5.31 -3.74
C ALA A 340 -18.02 4.36 -4.95
N ASN A 341 -18.97 3.41 -4.97
CA ASN A 341 -19.02 2.29 -5.91
C ASN A 341 -17.65 1.59 -6.02
N VAL A 342 -17.27 0.98 -4.89
CA VAL A 342 -15.94 0.44 -4.68
C VAL A 342 -15.90 -1.08 -4.80
N LEU A 343 -14.79 -1.60 -5.31
CA LEU A 343 -14.40 -3.00 -5.14
C LEU A 343 -13.36 -3.10 -4.01
N LEU A 344 -13.69 -3.85 -2.96
CA LEU A 344 -12.80 -4.09 -1.81
C LEU A 344 -12.29 -5.53 -1.79
N GLY A 345 -11.07 -5.70 -1.28
CA GLY A 345 -10.47 -7.01 -1.05
C GLY A 345 -10.02 -7.75 -2.31
N TYR A 346 -9.41 -8.90 -2.08
CA TYR A 346 -8.99 -9.83 -3.12
C TYR A 346 -9.72 -11.16 -2.95
N ASN A 347 -9.91 -11.88 -4.06
CA ASN A 347 -10.47 -13.21 -4.01
C ASN A 347 -9.54 -14.13 -3.22
N THR A 348 -10.10 -14.92 -2.30
CA THR A 348 -9.35 -15.97 -1.62
C THR A 348 -8.77 -16.94 -2.66
N PRO A 349 -7.49 -17.34 -2.57
CA PRO A 349 -6.92 -18.29 -3.50
C PRO A 349 -7.74 -19.60 -3.52
N LYS A 350 -8.08 -20.10 -4.72
CA LYS A 350 -8.98 -21.25 -4.93
C LYS A 350 -8.46 -22.58 -4.36
N GLN A 351 -7.21 -22.65 -3.90
CA GLN A 351 -6.64 -23.81 -3.22
C GLN A 351 -5.73 -23.35 -2.08
N ALA A 352 -6.24 -23.38 -0.85
CA ALA A 352 -5.40 -23.66 0.31
C ALA A 352 -5.42 -25.18 0.49
N ALA A 353 -4.62 -25.91 -0.28
CA ALA A 353 -4.44 -27.34 -0.04
C ALA A 353 -3.56 -27.50 1.22
N ILE A 354 -4.17 -27.34 2.39
CA ILE A 354 -3.58 -27.83 3.63
C ILE A 354 -3.74 -29.35 3.56
N SER A 355 -2.71 -30.05 3.10
CA SER A 355 -2.64 -31.50 3.17
C SER A 355 -1.84 -31.89 4.42
N PRO A 356 -2.47 -32.08 5.58
CA PRO A 356 -1.78 -32.68 6.71
C PRO A 356 -1.44 -34.12 6.34
N TYR A 357 -0.19 -34.51 6.49
CA TYR A 357 0.20 -35.92 6.47
C TYR A 357 0.81 -36.29 7.81
N LEU A 358 0.42 -37.45 8.32
CA LEU A 358 0.91 -38.00 9.57
C LEU A 358 2.25 -38.67 9.28
N ILE A 359 3.33 -38.21 9.90
CA ILE A 359 4.55 -39.02 10.05
C ILE A 359 4.54 -39.56 11.47
N THR A 360 4.38 -40.87 11.62
CA THR A 360 4.65 -41.56 12.88
C THR A 360 6.16 -41.68 13.02
N LEU A 361 6.78 -40.87 13.91
CA LEU A 361 8.20 -41.02 14.23
C LEU A 361 8.34 -42.10 15.30
N ASP A 362 8.79 -43.26 14.83
CA ASP A 362 9.41 -44.40 15.51
C ASP A 362 8.85 -44.95 16.84
N THR A 363 8.79 -46.27 16.87
CA THR A 363 8.37 -47.09 18.02
C THR A 363 9.54 -47.18 18.99
N VAL A 364 9.56 -46.33 20.03
CA VAL A 364 10.46 -46.59 21.15
C VAL A 364 9.89 -47.81 21.89
N THR A 365 10.47 -48.98 21.60
CA THR A 365 10.16 -50.22 22.30
C THR A 365 10.76 -50.09 23.69
N ASN A 366 10.01 -49.47 24.62
CA ASN A 366 9.97 -49.80 26.04
C ASN A 366 9.10 -48.79 26.82
N LYS A 367 7.90 -49.27 27.19
CA LYS A 367 7.03 -48.85 28.30
C LYS A 367 6.45 -47.41 28.27
N ALA A 368 5.11 -47.38 28.29
CA ALA A 368 4.19 -46.23 28.29
C ALA A 368 4.07 -45.49 26.94
N ASN A 369 3.08 -45.90 26.13
CA ASN A 369 2.84 -45.37 24.80
C ASN A 369 2.25 -43.95 24.87
N GLY A 370 3.09 -42.92 24.85
CA GLY A 370 2.71 -41.57 24.40
C GLY A 370 3.20 -41.38 22.96
N TYR A 371 2.39 -40.80 22.08
CA TYR A 371 2.78 -40.55 20.69
C TYR A 371 3.08 -39.07 20.48
N TRP A 372 4.26 -38.77 19.92
CA TRP A 372 4.56 -37.45 19.38
C TRP A 372 4.06 -37.38 17.95
N HIS A 373 3.15 -36.45 17.68
CA HIS A 373 2.70 -36.18 16.31
C HIS A 373 3.37 -34.91 15.79
N LYS A 374 4.09 -35.04 14.67
CA LYS A 374 4.62 -33.90 13.92
C LYS A 374 3.66 -33.60 12.77
N PHE A 375 3.15 -32.38 12.71
CA PHE A 375 2.32 -31.90 11.61
C PHE A 375 3.14 -30.99 10.71
N TYR A 376 3.08 -31.24 9.41
CA TYR A 376 3.65 -30.37 8.39
C TYR A 376 2.50 -29.62 7.72
N VAL A 377 2.49 -28.30 7.87
CA VAL A 377 1.59 -27.44 7.10
C VAL A 377 2.40 -26.89 5.94
N THR A 378 2.12 -27.39 4.74
CA THR A 378 2.76 -26.92 3.53
C THR A 378 1.84 -25.96 2.81
N ILE A 379 2.25 -24.70 2.66
CA ILE A 379 1.54 -23.73 1.82
C ILE A 379 2.21 -23.72 0.45
N LYS A 380 1.44 -24.00 -0.60
CA LYS A 380 1.92 -23.96 -1.98
C LYS A 380 1.63 -22.59 -2.58
N ASP A 381 2.68 -21.87 -2.97
CA ASP A 381 2.56 -20.72 -3.86
C ASP A 381 2.49 -21.21 -5.32
N ILE A 382 1.42 -20.84 -6.04
CA ILE A 382 1.14 -21.31 -7.41
C ILE A 382 2.11 -20.68 -8.41
N SER A 383 2.73 -19.54 -8.07
CA SER A 383 3.62 -18.81 -8.98
C SER A 383 5.06 -19.36 -9.02
N SER A 384 5.52 -19.99 -7.95
CA SER A 384 6.95 -20.32 -7.77
C SER A 384 7.25 -21.80 -7.57
N ASN A 385 6.26 -22.68 -7.39
CA ASN A 385 6.47 -24.08 -6.99
C ASN A 385 7.29 -24.24 -5.68
N ILE A 386 7.47 -23.16 -4.91
CA ILE A 386 8.20 -23.18 -3.64
C ILE A 386 7.20 -23.51 -2.51
N TYR A 387 7.58 -24.47 -1.67
CA TYR A 387 6.82 -24.85 -0.48
C TYR A 387 7.39 -24.12 0.75
N THR A 388 6.58 -23.30 1.42
CA THR A 388 6.94 -22.76 2.75
C THR A 388 6.24 -23.59 3.82
N GLY A 389 7.02 -24.32 4.62
CA GLY A 389 6.50 -25.21 5.66
C GLY A 389 6.67 -24.62 7.05
N ASN A 390 5.57 -24.45 7.79
CA ASN A 390 5.63 -24.19 9.23
C ASN A 390 5.46 -25.52 9.97
N LYS A 391 6.28 -25.74 11.01
CA LYS A 391 6.28 -26.97 11.84
C LYS A 391 5.47 -26.75 13.10
N VAL A 392 4.47 -27.58 13.36
CA VAL A 392 3.74 -27.62 14.63
C VAL A 392 3.92 -29.00 15.25
N VAL A 393 4.42 -29.06 16.49
CA VAL A 393 4.64 -30.29 17.25
C VAL A 393 3.63 -30.32 18.40
N ILE A 394 2.80 -31.36 18.46
CA ILE A 394 1.81 -31.53 19.52
C ILE A 394 2.06 -32.89 20.20
N PHE A 395 2.09 -32.88 21.53
CA PHE A 395 2.12 -34.10 22.34
C PHE A 395 0.68 -34.52 22.64
N ILE A 396 0.32 -35.77 22.32
CA ILE A 396 -0.95 -36.35 22.74
C ILE A 396 -0.63 -37.50 23.70
N PRO A 397 -0.91 -37.36 25.01
CA PRO A 397 -0.77 -38.47 25.93
C PRO A 397 -1.85 -39.52 25.59
N ALA A 398 -1.47 -40.78 25.40
CA ALA A 398 -2.46 -41.85 25.32
C ALA A 398 -2.97 -42.18 26.73
N THR A 399 -4.29 -42.24 26.90
CA THR A 399 -4.91 -42.74 28.11
C THR A 399 -4.69 -44.26 28.18
N ILE A 400 -4.05 -44.73 29.26
CA ILE A 400 -3.69 -46.14 29.45
C ILE A 400 -4.98 -46.97 29.63
N ALA A 401 -5.21 -47.98 28.78
CA ALA A 401 -6.16 -49.04 29.08
C ALA A 401 -5.49 -50.02 30.08
N ARG A 402 -6.18 -50.35 31.17
CA ARG A 402 -5.71 -51.30 32.19
C ARG A 402 -5.41 -52.66 31.54
N ASP A 403 -4.20 -53.16 31.74
CA ASP A 403 -3.93 -54.58 31.57
C ASP A 403 -3.73 -55.23 32.96
N VAL A 404 -4.70 -56.08 33.31
CA VAL A 404 -4.70 -57.07 34.40
C VAL A 404 -4.71 -56.57 35.87
N ALA A 405 -5.43 -57.30 36.72
CA ALA A 405 -5.74 -56.96 38.11
C ALA A 405 -4.50 -56.95 39.03
N GLY A 406 -4.25 -55.82 39.71
CA GLY A 406 -3.52 -55.79 40.99
C GLY A 406 -2.20 -55.00 41.11
N GLY A 407 -1.68 -54.34 40.06
CA GLY A 407 -0.42 -53.56 40.16
C GLY A 407 -0.62 -52.06 40.49
N PRO A 408 0.34 -51.39 41.16
CA PRO A 408 0.25 -49.96 41.44
C PRO A 408 0.43 -49.11 40.17
N TYR A 409 -0.21 -47.94 40.14
CA TYR A 409 -0.05 -46.94 39.08
C TYR A 409 1.38 -46.40 39.08
N TYR A 410 2.10 -46.54 37.96
CA TYR A 410 3.29 -45.73 37.70
C TYR A 410 2.89 -44.53 36.86
N THR A 411 2.78 -43.36 37.49
CA THR A 411 2.77 -42.09 36.77
C THR A 411 4.21 -41.78 36.37
N HIS A 412 4.51 -41.72 35.07
CA HIS A 412 5.84 -41.32 34.59
C HIS A 412 5.95 -39.78 34.66
N PRO A 413 6.84 -39.20 35.49
CA PRO A 413 7.01 -37.75 35.58
C PRO A 413 8.19 -37.35 34.70
N SER A 414 8.07 -37.46 33.38
CA SER A 414 9.02 -36.87 32.41
C SER A 414 8.77 -37.36 30.99
N ALA A 415 8.14 -36.53 30.16
CA ALA A 415 8.37 -36.49 28.73
C ALA A 415 8.42 -35.01 28.33
N THR A 416 9.45 -34.31 28.81
CA THR A 416 9.56 -32.84 28.70
C THR A 416 10.32 -32.38 27.46
N THR A 417 10.86 -33.29 26.65
CA THR A 417 11.68 -32.94 25.48
C THR A 417 11.15 -33.58 24.18
N PRO A 418 10.80 -32.79 23.15
CA PRO A 418 10.49 -33.30 21.82
C PRO A 418 11.71 -34.03 21.21
N PRO A 419 11.52 -35.03 20.34
CA PRO A 419 12.61 -35.65 19.59
C PRO A 419 13.29 -34.64 18.67
N ALA A 420 14.62 -34.73 18.53
CA ALA A 420 15.42 -33.89 17.64
C ALA A 420 14.90 -33.91 16.18
N ASN A 421 15.28 -32.88 15.40
CA ASN A 421 14.95 -32.81 13.97
C ASN A 421 15.64 -33.95 13.22
N ASP A 422 14.89 -34.99 12.86
CA ASP A 422 15.31 -36.00 11.89
C ASP A 422 15.43 -35.35 10.50
N THR A 423 16.57 -35.51 9.84
CA THR A 423 16.89 -34.97 8.51
C THR A 423 16.59 -35.96 7.39
N THR A 424 16.05 -37.13 7.69
CA THR A 424 15.71 -38.13 6.67
C THR A 424 14.36 -37.80 6.01
N SER A 425 14.36 -37.70 4.67
CA SER A 425 13.12 -37.50 3.91
C SER A 425 12.37 -38.83 3.81
N LEU A 426 11.38 -39.05 4.67
CA LEU A 426 10.42 -40.13 4.47
C LEU A 426 9.37 -39.67 3.45
N ALA A 427 9.07 -40.53 2.48
CA ALA A 427 8.06 -40.26 1.47
C ALA A 427 6.65 -40.20 2.12
N PRO A 428 5.84 -39.17 1.84
CA PRO A 428 4.52 -39.04 2.44
C PRO A 428 3.57 -40.13 1.93
N THR A 429 2.92 -40.86 2.84
CA THR A 429 1.80 -41.76 2.50
C THR A 429 0.48 -40.99 2.67
N PRO A 430 -0.37 -40.85 1.64
CA PRO A 430 -1.66 -40.18 1.78
C PRO A 430 -2.59 -40.98 2.69
N ILE A 431 -3.21 -40.33 3.68
CA ILE A 431 -4.33 -40.91 4.44
C ILE A 431 -5.63 -40.38 3.85
N THR A 432 -6.52 -41.28 3.45
CA THR A 432 -7.91 -40.95 3.13
C THR A 432 -8.73 -41.08 4.41
N LEU A 433 -9.20 -39.97 4.98
CA LEU A 433 -10.17 -40.00 6.08
C LEU A 433 -11.54 -40.37 5.51
N SER A 434 -11.95 -41.63 5.64
CA SER A 434 -13.33 -42.03 5.43
C SER A 434 -14.16 -41.59 6.63
N ALA A 435 -15.01 -40.57 6.46
CA ALA A 435 -16.03 -40.25 7.45
C ALA A 435 -17.03 -41.40 7.52
N THR A 436 -16.84 -42.29 8.50
CA THR A 436 -17.86 -43.24 8.95
C THR A 436 -17.98 -43.11 10.46
N GLY A 437 -19.11 -42.61 10.92
CA GLY A 437 -19.42 -42.45 12.33
C GLY A 437 -20.27 -41.21 12.57
N LYS A 438 -21.48 -41.44 13.11
CA LYS A 438 -22.58 -40.49 13.33
C LYS A 438 -22.22 -39.21 14.08
#